data_AF-A0A538I2N6-F1
#
_entry.id   AF-A0A538I2N6-F1
#
_cell.length_a   1.000
_cell.length_b   1.000
_cell.length_c   1.000
_cell.angle_alpha   90.00
_cell.angle_beta   90.00
_cell.angle_gamma   90.00
#
_symmetry.space_group_name_H-M   'P 1'
#
loop_
_entity.id
_entity.type
_entity.pdbx_description
1 polymer ?
#
loop_
_entity_poly.entity_id
_entity_poly.type
_entity_poly.pdbx_seq_one_letter_code
_entity_poly.pdbx_strand_id
1 'polypeptide(L)'
;ANDGAVTDIVEKAGVVDTRYDRPPSSHAVVGLYCYPPDVFEVIDKLKPSSRGELEITDVNRHYAQTGRLDVTEIEGWWEDAGKHWQHLAEIGRLIEETGVNR
;
A
#
# COMPACT_ATOMS: atom_id res chain seq x y z
N ALA A 1 0.25 21.50 -4.29
CA ALA A 1 0.63 20.38 -5.16
C ALA A 1 2.02 19.94 -4.72
N ASN A 2 2.12 18.88 -3.92
CA ASN A 2 3.39 18.20 -3.69
C ASN A 2 3.66 17.41 -4.97
N ASP A 3 4.53 17.92 -5.83
CA ASP A 3 4.96 17.33 -7.09
C ASP A 3 6.08 16.28 -6.89
N GLY A 4 6.33 15.88 -5.64
CA GLY A 4 7.35 14.90 -5.29
C GLY A 4 6.98 13.51 -5.79
N ALA A 5 7.81 12.95 -6.67
CA ALA A 5 7.70 11.56 -7.08
C ALA A 5 8.00 10.63 -5.89
N VAL A 6 7.21 9.56 -5.74
CA VAL A 6 7.52 8.48 -4.80
C VAL A 6 8.78 7.78 -5.31
N THR A 7 9.87 7.89 -4.54
CA THR A 7 11.17 7.30 -4.89
C THR A 7 11.39 5.93 -4.26
N ASP A 8 10.68 5.64 -3.17
CA ASP A 8 10.76 4.35 -2.51
C ASP A 8 9.49 4.00 -1.73
N ILE A 9 9.23 2.70 -1.55
CA ILE A 9 8.06 2.17 -0.81
C ILE A 9 8.51 1.06 0.13
N VAL A 10 8.14 1.13 1.41
CA VAL A 10 8.72 0.30 2.46
C VAL A 10 7.69 -0.67 3.03
N GLU A 11 7.99 -1.97 3.00
CA GLU A 11 7.15 -3.01 3.62
C GLU A 11 7.55 -3.15 5.09
N LYS A 12 6.62 -2.84 6.01
CA LYS A 12 6.77 -3.04 7.48
C LYS A 12 8.20 -2.78 7.98
N ALA A 13 8.61 -1.50 7.98
CA ALA A 13 9.95 -1.07 8.40
C ALA A 13 10.42 -1.75 9.70
N GLY A 14 11.64 -2.27 9.68
CA GLY A 14 12.28 -2.97 10.80
C GLY A 14 11.81 -4.41 11.00
N VAL A 15 10.78 -4.87 10.27
CA VAL A 15 10.23 -6.24 10.36
C VAL A 15 10.45 -7.00 9.06
N VAL A 16 9.97 -6.45 7.95
CA VAL A 16 10.14 -7.06 6.62
C VAL A 16 11.27 -6.36 5.88
N ASP A 17 11.21 -5.03 5.78
CA ASP A 17 12.26 -4.22 5.18
C ASP A 17 13.20 -3.65 6.25
N THR A 18 14.42 -4.19 6.32
CA THR A 18 15.43 -3.82 7.32
C THR A 18 16.29 -2.64 6.91
N ARG A 19 16.09 -2.06 5.71
CA ARG A 19 16.77 -0.83 5.29
C ARG A 19 16.27 0.40 6.07
N TYR A 20 15.10 0.27 6.71
CA TYR A 20 14.47 1.30 7.53
C TYR A 20 14.19 0.75 8.94
N ASP A 21 14.59 1.49 9.97
CA ASP A 21 14.33 1.16 11.39
C ASP A 21 12.88 1.47 11.80
N ARG A 22 12.24 2.42 11.10
CA ARG A 22 10.87 2.88 11.34
C ARG A 22 10.22 3.38 10.05
N PRO A 23 8.88 3.53 10.00
CA PRO A 23 8.20 4.04 8.81
C PRO A 23 8.76 5.40 8.36
N PRO A 24 9.06 5.58 7.07
CA PRO A 24 9.67 6.81 6.56
C PRO A 24 8.68 8.00 6.53
N SER A 25 7.37 7.73 6.56
CA SER A 25 6.32 8.74 6.58
C SER A 25 5.05 8.21 7.26
N SER A 26 4.04 9.07 7.41
CA SER A 26 2.70 8.72 7.88
C SER A 26 1.76 8.26 6.76
N HIS A 27 2.23 8.16 5.51
CA HIS A 27 1.41 7.68 4.40
C HIS A 27 1.42 6.14 4.36
N ALA A 28 0.25 5.55 4.18
CA ALA A 28 0.08 4.13 3.93
C ALA A 28 -0.37 3.91 2.49
N VAL A 29 0.19 2.89 1.84
CA VAL A 29 -0.32 2.43 0.54
C VAL A 29 -1.55 1.56 0.81
N VAL A 30 -2.71 2.01 0.35
CA VAL A 30 -3.98 1.28 0.50
C VAL A 30 -4.09 0.12 -0.50
N GLY A 31 -5.05 -0.78 -0.25
CA GLY A 31 -5.26 -2.01 -1.03
C GLY A 31 -5.94 -1.83 -2.39
N LEU A 32 -5.58 -0.80 -3.17
CA LEU A 32 -6.08 -0.56 -4.52
C LEU A 32 -4.91 -0.26 -5.46
N TYR A 33 -4.76 -1.09 -6.49
CA TYR A 33 -3.64 -1.01 -7.41
C TYR A 33 -4.10 -1.24 -8.85
N CYS A 34 -3.55 -0.45 -9.78
CA CYS A 34 -3.78 -0.58 -11.21
C CYS A 34 -2.42 -0.72 -11.90
N TYR A 35 -2.24 -1.77 -12.71
CA TYR A 35 -0.98 -2.01 -13.40
C TYR A 35 -1.17 -2.26 -14.90
N PRO A 36 -0.16 -1.95 -15.73
CA PRO A 36 -0.10 -2.44 -17.09
C PRO A 36 0.16 -3.96 -17.12
N PRO A 37 -0.02 -4.62 -18.28
CA PRO A 37 0.22 -6.06 -18.42
C PRO A 37 1.64 -6.53 -18.09
N ASP A 38 2.64 -5.63 -18.13
CA ASP A 38 4.03 -5.97 -17.80
C ASP A 38 4.24 -6.33 -16.32
N VAL A 39 3.23 -6.11 -15.46
CA VAL A 39 3.26 -6.49 -14.05
C VAL A 39 3.55 -7.98 -13.84
N PHE A 40 3.10 -8.85 -14.75
CA PHE A 40 3.36 -10.27 -14.65
C PHE A 40 4.86 -10.60 -14.77
N GLU A 41 5.58 -9.87 -15.63
CA GLU A 41 7.04 -10.02 -15.74
C GLU A 41 7.79 -9.50 -14.50
N VAL A 42 7.19 -8.54 -13.78
CA VAL A 42 7.72 -8.04 -12.50
C VAL A 42 7.50 -9.09 -11.41
N ILE A 43 6.28 -9.63 -11.33
CA ILE A 43 5.89 -10.66 -10.35
C ILE A 43 6.78 -11.91 -10.48
N ASP A 44 7.05 -12.36 -11.71
CA ASP A 44 7.89 -13.54 -11.98
C ASP A 44 9.33 -13.41 -11.46
N LYS A 45 9.80 -12.17 -11.23
CA LYS A 45 11.16 -11.88 -10.75
C LYS A 45 11.22 -11.65 -9.24
N LEU A 46 10.07 -11.58 -8.57
CA LEU A 46 10.03 -11.35 -7.13
C LEU A 46 10.64 -12.51 -6.36
N LYS A 47 11.16 -12.20 -5.18
CA LYS A 47 11.67 -13.18 -4.23
C LYS A 47 10.83 -13.11 -2.97
N PRO A 48 10.61 -14.25 -2.28
CA PRO A 48 9.95 -14.22 -0.98
C PRO A 48 10.69 -13.31 -0.01
N SER A 49 9.94 -12.52 0.75
CA SER A 49 10.44 -11.67 1.83
C SER A 49 10.86 -12.50 3.05
N SER A 50 11.26 -11.83 4.14
CA SER A 50 11.61 -12.49 5.41
C SER A 50 10.46 -13.30 6.01
N ARG A 51 9.21 -13.02 5.63
CA ARG A 51 8.02 -13.78 6.03
C ARG A 51 7.59 -14.86 5.01
N GLY A 52 8.34 -15.03 3.93
CA GLY A 52 8.07 -16.05 2.91
C GLY A 52 6.97 -15.67 1.91
N GLU A 53 6.57 -14.40 1.84
CA GLU A 53 5.54 -13.90 0.92
C GLU A 53 6.16 -13.14 -0.25
N LEU A 54 5.48 -13.13 -1.41
CA LEU A 54 5.78 -12.20 -2.50
C LEU A 54 5.05 -10.88 -2.21
N GLU A 55 5.80 -9.80 -2.02
CA GLU A 55 5.23 -8.54 -1.54
C GLU A 55 4.71 -7.69 -2.70
N ILE A 56 3.45 -7.23 -2.60
CA ILE A 56 2.93 -6.21 -3.52
C ILE A 56 3.75 -4.91 -3.45
N THR A 57 4.35 -4.64 -2.29
CA THR A 57 5.28 -3.53 -2.07
C THR A 57 6.49 -3.58 -2.99
N ASP A 58 7.02 -4.77 -3.31
CA ASP A 58 8.15 -4.90 -4.23
C ASP A 58 7.74 -4.63 -5.68
N VAL A 59 6.51 -4.99 -6.07
CA VAL A 59 5.94 -4.60 -7.37
C VAL A 59 5.82 -3.07 -7.44
N ASN A 60 5.19 -2.44 -6.45
CA ASN A 60 5.03 -0.99 -6.42
C ASN A 60 6.38 -0.25 -6.44
N ARG A 61 7.35 -0.74 -5.65
CA ARG A 61 8.72 -0.23 -5.63
C ARG A 61 9.38 -0.32 -7.01
N HIS A 62 9.18 -1.41 -7.76
CA HIS A 62 9.72 -1.52 -9.12
C HIS A 62 9.20 -0.39 -10.04
N TYR A 63 7.91 -0.11 -10.01
CA TYR A 63 7.34 1.00 -10.79
C TYR A 63 7.83 2.37 -10.28
N ALA A 64 8.00 2.56 -8.98
CA ALA A 64 8.58 3.77 -8.41
C ALA A 64 10.02 4.01 -8.90
N GLN A 65 10.87 2.99 -8.81
CA GLN A 65 12.28 3.05 -9.21
C GLN A 65 12.47 3.23 -10.71
N THR A 66 11.51 2.81 -11.52
CA THR A 66 11.52 3.03 -12.98
C THR A 66 10.85 4.33 -13.41
N GLY A 67 10.36 5.15 -12.46
CA GLY A 67 9.66 6.41 -12.74
C GLY A 67 8.31 6.23 -13.43
N ARG A 68 7.67 5.07 -13.23
CA ARG A 68 6.39 4.68 -13.85
C ARG A 68 5.27 4.47 -12.83
N LEU A 69 5.46 4.96 -11.60
CA LEU A 69 4.44 4.93 -10.57
C LEU A 69 3.78 6.30 -10.46
N ASP A 70 2.47 6.31 -10.71
CA ASP A 70 1.59 7.40 -10.31
C ASP A 70 0.90 7.05 -9.00
N VAL A 71 0.71 8.06 -8.14
CA VAL A 71 -0.01 7.91 -6.87
C VAL A 71 -1.10 8.95 -6.75
N THR A 72 -2.17 8.60 -6.04
CA THR A 72 -3.25 9.53 -5.70
C THR A 72 -3.52 9.39 -4.22
N GLU A 73 -3.43 10.52 -3.50
CA GLU A 73 -3.86 10.56 -2.10
C GLU A 73 -5.38 10.48 -2.05
N ILE A 74 -5.88 9.60 -1.19
CA ILE A 74 -7.31 9.46 -0.95
C ILE A 74 -7.71 10.47 0.11
N GLU A 75 -8.65 11.36 -0.24
CA GLU A 75 -9.35 12.18 0.74
C GLU A 75 -10.42 11.35 1.47
N GLY A 76 -10.74 11.71 2.70
CA GLY A 76 -11.70 10.98 3.51
C GLY A 76 -11.10 9.78 4.24
N TRP A 77 -11.82 8.66 4.28
CA TRP A 77 -11.45 7.50 5.09
C TRP A 77 -11.19 6.25 4.26
N TRP A 78 -10.27 5.42 4.73
CA TRP A 78 -10.03 4.07 4.25
C TRP A 78 -10.00 3.12 5.45
N GLU A 79 -10.85 2.11 5.44
CA GLU A 79 -10.91 1.10 6.50
C GLU A 79 -10.65 -0.29 5.92
N ASP A 80 -9.92 -1.11 6.68
CA ASP A 80 -9.72 -2.53 6.39
C ASP A 80 -10.53 -3.37 7.38
N ALA A 81 -11.33 -4.30 6.87
CA ALA A 81 -12.18 -5.20 7.66
C ALA A 81 -11.41 -6.41 8.22
N GLY A 82 -10.09 -6.47 8.06
CA GLY A 82 -9.24 -7.59 8.47
C GLY A 82 -8.89 -7.68 9.97
N LYS A 83 -9.30 -6.73 10.82
CA LYS A 83 -8.92 -6.71 12.26
C LYS A 83 -9.73 -7.70 13.11
N HIS A 84 -10.75 -7.22 13.81
CA HIS A 84 -11.59 -8.00 14.72
C HIS A 84 -13.06 -7.70 14.43
N TRP A 85 -13.99 -8.62 14.76
CA TRP A 85 -15.41 -8.48 14.38
C TRP A 85 -16.07 -7.18 14.87
N GLN A 86 -15.58 -6.60 15.98
CA GLN A 86 -16.05 -5.31 16.50
C GLN A 86 -15.72 -4.15 15.56
N HIS A 87 -14.57 -4.18 14.90
CA HIS A 87 -14.14 -3.16 13.95
C HIS A 87 -15.04 -3.15 12.71
N LEU A 88 -15.54 -4.31 12.28
CA LEU A 88 -16.54 -4.37 11.21
C LEU A 88 -17.84 -3.62 11.57
N ALA A 89 -18.28 -3.69 12.83
CA ALA A 89 -19.45 -2.93 13.29
C ALA A 89 -19.16 -1.42 13.32
N GLU A 90 -17.94 -1.01 13.64
CA GLU A 90 -17.50 0.39 13.58
C GLU A 90 -17.49 0.91 12.14
N ILE A 91 -17.01 0.12 11.18
CA ILE A 91 -17.07 0.45 9.74
C ILE A 91 -18.53 0.64 9.30
N GLY A 92 -19.44 -0.22 9.76
CA GLY A 92 -20.87 -0.08 9.47
C GLY A 92 -21.44 1.25 9.96
N ARG A 93 -21.14 1.65 11.21
CA ARG A 93 -21.55 2.95 11.76
C ARG A 93 -20.94 4.12 10.99
N LEU A 94 -19.67 4.03 10.62
CA LEU A 94 -19.01 5.07 9.83
C LEU A 94 -19.70 5.28 8.48
N ILE A 95 -20.10 4.20 7.81
CA ILE A 95 -20.86 4.27 6.55
C ILE A 95 -22.25 4.88 6.78
N GLU A 96 -22.94 4.50 7.86
CA GLU A 96 -24.25 5.08 8.20
C GLU A 96 -24.16 6.59 8.47
N GLU A 97 -23.10 7.03 9.17
CA GLU A 97 -22.90 8.42 9.56
C GLU A 97 -22.39 9.31 8.41
N THR A 98 -21.46 8.79 7.59
CA THR A 98 -20.73 9.59 6.60
C THR A 98 -21.05 9.25 5.14
N GLY A 99 -21.73 8.13 4.91
CA GLY A 99 -21.82 7.50 3.58
C GLY A 99 -20.54 6.74 3.23
N VAL A 100 -20.54 6.09 2.06
CA VAL A 100 -19.30 5.52 1.49
C VAL A 100 -18.36 6.64 1.06
N ASN A 101 -17.06 6.43 1.22
CA ASN A 101 -16.07 7.37 0.71
C ASN A 101 -16.26 7.56 -0.82
N ARG A 102 -16.23 8.81 -1.30
CA ARG A 102 -16.64 9.21 -2.65
C ARG A 102 -15.49 9.78 -3.47
#